data_AF-A0A157ZIP7-F1
#
_entry.id   AF-A0A157ZIP7-F1
#
_cell.length_a   1.000
_cell.length_b   1.000
_cell.length_c   1.000
_cell.angle_alpha   90.00
_cell.angle_beta   90.00
_cell.angle_gamma   90.00
#
_symmetry.space_group_name_H-M   'P 1'
#
loop_
_entity.id
_entity.type
_entity.pdbx_description
1 polymer ?
#
loop_
_entity_poly.entity_id
_entity_poly.type
_entity_poly.pdbx_seq_one_letter_code
_entity_poly.pdbx_strand_id
1 'polypeptide(L)'
;MNLHEVRRYADELKVWAALLALLLLTFGSSYLKLGAWNSAINLLIGVAKALLVAIFFMNLRRASPMVRIAAITALLTLSLLFGLSGTDYMTRTIHVAPWQPPAVPQDAGSAGS
;
A
#
# COMPACT_ATOMS: atom_id res chain seq x y z
N MET A 1 27.89 32.89 3.40
CA MET A 1 26.87 31.88 3.07
C MET A 1 27.42 31.01 1.95
N ASN A 2 27.58 29.69 2.17
CA ASN A 2 28.35 28.82 1.26
C ASN A 2 27.51 28.33 0.07
N LEU A 3 28.04 28.45 -1.16
CA LEU A 3 27.33 28.07 -2.40
C LEU A 3 26.97 26.57 -2.48
N HIS A 4 27.67 25.72 -1.73
CA HIS A 4 27.39 24.28 -1.63
C HIS A 4 26.12 23.96 -0.83
N GLU A 5 25.74 24.81 0.12
CA GLU A 5 24.54 24.64 0.94
C GLU A 5 23.29 25.01 0.12
N VAL A 6 23.35 26.10 -0.64
CA VAL A 6 22.26 26.57 -1.50
C VAL A 6 21.84 25.51 -2.53
N ARG A 7 22.81 24.79 -3.12
CA ARG A 7 22.53 23.68 -4.06
C ARG A 7 21.83 22.51 -3.39
N ARG A 8 22.18 22.20 -2.14
CA ARG A 8 21.57 21.10 -1.38
C ARG A 8 20.13 21.41 -1.00
N TYR A 9 19.87 22.64 -0.54
CA TYR A 9 18.51 23.12 -0.23
C TYR A 9 17.61 23.20 -1.47
N ALA A 10 18.15 23.60 -2.62
CA ALA A 10 17.40 23.67 -3.87
C ALA A 10 16.93 22.28 -4.36
N ASP A 11 17.71 21.23 -4.14
CA ASP A 11 17.31 19.87 -4.49
C ASP A 11 16.21 19.34 -3.54
N GLU A 12 16.30 19.66 -2.25
CA GLU A 12 15.27 19.33 -1.25
C GLU A 12 13.93 20.02 -1.55
N LEU A 13 13.97 21.30 -1.97
CA LEU A 13 12.80 22.09 -2.36
C LEU A 13 12.09 21.56 -3.62
N LYS A 14 12.84 21.08 -4.62
CA LYS A 14 12.24 20.47 -5.83
C LYS A 14 11.48 19.19 -5.50
N VAL A 15 12.01 18.37 -4.60
CA VAL A 15 11.36 17.14 -4.14
C VAL A 15 10.11 17.48 -3.34
N TRP A 16 10.20 18.48 -2.46
CA TRP A 16 9.03 18.99 -1.73
C TRP A 16 7.91 19.45 -2.68
N ALA A 17 8.24 20.22 -3.72
CA ALA A 17 7.28 20.64 -4.73
C ALA A 17 6.69 19.46 -5.53
N ALA A 18 7.52 18.48 -5.90
CA ALA A 18 7.05 17.27 -6.58
C ALA A 18 6.10 16.44 -5.69
N LEU A 19 6.38 16.33 -4.39
CA LEU A 19 5.51 15.66 -3.42
C LEU A 19 4.17 16.39 -3.25
N LEU A 20 4.18 17.72 -3.20
CA LEU A 20 2.96 18.52 -3.17
C LEU A 20 2.12 18.38 -4.45
N ALA A 21 2.77 18.34 -5.62
CA ALA A 21 2.08 18.11 -6.89
C ALA A 21 1.43 16.72 -6.92
N LEU A 22 2.16 15.68 -6.51
CA LEU A 22 1.61 14.33 -6.35
C LEU A 22 0.51 14.28 -5.29
N LEU A 23 0.62 15.07 -4.22
CA LEU A 23 -0.42 15.20 -3.18
C LEU A 23 -1.72 15.72 -3.77
N LEU A 24 -1.64 16.85 -4.47
CA LEU A 24 -2.77 17.46 -5.16
C LEU A 24 -3.35 16.53 -6.21
N LEU A 25 -2.52 15.77 -6.92
CA LEU A 25 -2.98 14.80 -7.91
C LEU A 25 -3.79 13.65 -7.29
N THR A 26 -3.36 13.08 -6.16
CA THR A 26 -4.14 12.06 -5.44
C THR A 26 -5.38 12.63 -4.77
N PHE A 27 -5.30 13.87 -4.27
CA PHE A 27 -6.45 14.53 -3.67
C PHE A 27 -7.51 14.78 -4.74
N GLY A 28 -7.10 15.30 -5.90
CA GLY A 28 -7.97 15.53 -7.06
C GLY A 28 -8.54 14.23 -7.65
N SER A 29 -7.75 13.16 -7.74
CA SER A 29 -8.24 11.86 -8.22
C SER A 29 -9.31 11.27 -7.30
N SER A 30 -9.29 11.57 -6.00
CA SER A 30 -10.36 11.15 -5.08
C SER A 30 -11.72 11.78 -5.37
N TYR A 31 -11.77 12.91 -6.08
CA TYR A 31 -13.04 13.56 -6.48
C TYR A 31 -13.54 13.10 -7.86
N LEU A 32 -12.68 12.49 -8.67
CA LEU A 32 -13.06 11.89 -9.94
C LEU A 32 -13.61 10.48 -9.68
N LYS A 33 -14.90 10.24 -9.90
CA LYS A 33 -15.52 8.90 -9.76
C LYS A 33 -15.07 7.98 -10.90
N LEU A 34 -13.86 7.40 -10.81
CA LEU A 34 -13.33 6.44 -11.80
C LEU A 34 -13.73 4.97 -11.55
N GLY A 35 -14.77 4.71 -10.75
CA GLY A 35 -15.25 3.34 -10.48
C GLY A 35 -14.20 2.45 -9.81
N ALA A 36 -14.22 1.14 -10.08
CA ALA A 36 -13.34 0.16 -9.44
C ALA A 36 -11.83 0.37 -9.73
N TRP A 37 -11.48 1.01 -10.85
CA TRP A 37 -10.09 1.29 -11.24
C TRP A 37 -9.43 2.43 -10.46
N ASN A 38 -10.22 3.23 -9.74
CA ASN A 38 -9.73 4.38 -8.99
C ASN A 38 -8.79 3.96 -7.85
N SER A 39 -9.09 2.85 -7.18
CA SER A 39 -8.26 2.31 -6.11
C SER A 39 -6.88 1.87 -6.60
N ALA A 40 -6.80 1.24 -7.77
CA ALA A 40 -5.53 0.82 -8.38
C ALA A 40 -4.69 2.03 -8.80
N ILE A 41 -5.31 3.05 -9.39
CA ILE A 41 -4.64 4.30 -9.79
C ILE A 41 -4.13 5.05 -8.55
N ASN A 42 -4.95 5.19 -7.50
CA ASN A 42 -4.55 5.84 -6.26
C ASN A 42 -3.41 5.08 -5.57
N LEU A 43 -3.41 3.75 -5.62
CA LEU A 43 -2.31 2.94 -5.11
C LEU A 43 -1.02 3.17 -5.89
N LEU A 44 -1.08 3.23 -7.24
CA LEU A 44 0.06 3.51 -8.09
C LEU A 44 0.67 4.89 -7.78
N ILE A 45 -0.18 5.92 -7.61
CA ILE A 45 0.27 7.27 -7.24
C ILE A 45 0.88 7.26 -5.82
N GLY A 46 0.31 6.47 -4.90
CA GLY A 46 0.87 6.25 -3.56
C GLY A 46 2.27 5.63 -3.59
N VAL A 47 2.48 4.61 -4.42
CA VAL A 47 3.80 3.98 -4.62
C VAL A 47 4.79 4.99 -5.19
N ALA A 48 4.40 5.79 -6.18
CA ALA A 48 5.27 6.83 -6.74
C ALA A 48 5.71 7.86 -5.68
N LYS A 49 4.80 8.30 -4.80
CA LYS A 49 5.15 9.16 -3.65
C LYS A 49 6.13 8.48 -2.71
N ALA A 50 5.85 7.24 -2.33
CA ALA A 50 6.70 6.50 -1.40
C ALA A 50 8.13 6.33 -1.95
N LEU A 51 8.28 6.05 -3.24
CA LEU A 51 9.58 5.96 -3.90
C LEU A 51 10.33 7.30 -3.89
N LEU A 52 9.65 8.41 -4.17
CA LEU A 52 10.24 9.75 -4.09
C LEU A 52 10.71 10.07 -2.67
N VAL A 53 9.90 9.79 -1.65
CA VAL A 53 10.29 9.98 -0.24
C VAL A 53 11.49 9.10 0.12
N ALA A 54 11.48 7.82 -0.25
CA ALA A 54 12.57 6.90 0.05
C ALA A 54 13.89 7.33 -0.60
N ILE A 55 13.87 7.74 -1.87
CA ILE A 55 15.09 8.11 -2.60
C ILE A 55 15.67 9.44 -2.09
N PHE A 56 14.82 10.44 -1.84
CA PHE A 56 15.26 11.81 -1.56
C PHE A 56 15.23 12.20 -0.08
N PHE A 57 14.15 11.90 0.65
CA PHE A 57 13.99 12.32 2.05
C PHE A 57 14.65 11.36 3.05
N MET A 58 14.64 10.04 2.79
CA MET A 58 15.40 9.09 3.62
C MET A 58 16.90 9.10 3.30
N ASN A 59 17.34 9.98 2.38
CA ASN A 59 18.72 10.13 1.94
C ASN A 59 19.37 8.78 1.56
N LEU A 60 18.57 7.83 1.04
CA LEU A 60 18.99 6.46 0.73
C LEU A 60 20.15 6.45 -0.29
N ARG A 61 20.20 7.52 -1.10
CA ARG A 61 21.28 7.81 -2.05
C ARG A 61 22.62 8.20 -1.38
N ARG A 62 22.64 8.65 -0.13
CA ARG A 62 23.85 8.83 0.70
C ARG A 62 23.95 7.82 1.85
N ALA A 63 22.93 7.02 2.08
CA ALA A 63 22.91 6.00 3.12
C ALA A 63 23.94 4.89 2.85
N SER A 64 24.37 4.21 3.92
CA SER A 64 25.36 3.13 3.83
C SER A 64 24.85 1.99 2.94
N PRO A 65 25.75 1.18 2.36
CA PRO A 65 25.37 0.05 1.51
C PRO A 65 24.40 -0.92 2.21
N MET A 66 24.55 -1.12 3.53
CA MET A 66 23.67 -1.98 4.32
C MET A 66 22.21 -1.48 4.34
N VAL A 67 22.00 -0.17 4.47
CA VAL A 67 20.65 0.42 4.47
C VAL A 67 20.00 0.26 3.11
N ARG A 68 20.77 0.39 2.01
CA ARG A 68 20.25 0.17 0.66
C ARG A 68 19.83 -1.27 0.43
N ILE A 69 20.65 -2.23 0.87
CA ILE A 69 20.32 -3.66 0.76
C ILE A 69 19.05 -3.96 1.57
N ALA A 70 18.95 -3.49 2.81
CA ALA A 70 17.76 -3.66 3.63
C ALA A 70 16.50 -3.07 2.97
N ALA A 71 16.61 -1.87 2.37
CA ALA A 71 15.50 -1.26 1.65
C ALA A 71 15.09 -2.06 0.40
N ILE A 72 16.05 -2.58 -0.37
CA ILE A 72 15.77 -3.45 -1.53
C ILE A 72 15.10 -4.74 -1.06
N THR A 73 15.59 -5.38 0.00
CA THR A 73 14.97 -6.58 0.56
C THR A 73 13.55 -6.30 1.02
N ALA A 74 13.31 -5.20 1.74
CA ALA A 74 11.98 -4.81 2.16
C ALA A 74 11.04 -4.57 0.99
N LEU A 75 11.50 -3.87 -0.07
CA LEU A 75 10.71 -3.62 -1.27
C LEU A 75 10.40 -4.91 -2.05
N LEU A 76 11.37 -5.81 -2.17
CA LEU A 76 11.19 -7.12 -2.80
C LEU A 76 10.15 -7.96 -2.06
N THR A 77 10.31 -8.08 -0.74
CA THR A 77 9.37 -8.82 0.11
C THR A 77 7.97 -8.21 0.04
N LEU A 78 7.85 -6.88 0.10
CA LEU A 78 6.58 -6.19 0.00
C LEU A 78 5.91 -6.43 -1.36
N SER A 79 6.67 -6.33 -2.45
CA SER A 79 6.17 -6.57 -3.81
C SER A 79 5.67 -8.01 -3.96
N LEU A 80 6.39 -8.98 -3.38
CA LEU A 80 6.00 -10.38 -3.39
C LEU A 80 4.72 -10.62 -2.57
N LEU A 81 4.59 -10.01 -1.39
CA LEU A 81 3.38 -10.11 -0.57
C LEU A 81 2.16 -9.51 -1.27
N PHE A 82 2.31 -8.34 -1.92
CA PHE A 82 1.23 -7.73 -2.70
C PHE A 82 0.85 -8.57 -3.90
N GLY A 83 1.83 -9.08 -4.65
CA GLY A 83 1.59 -9.97 -5.78
C GLY A 83 0.84 -11.24 -5.36
N LEU A 84 1.33 -11.92 -4.31
CA LEU A 84 0.72 -13.14 -3.80
C LEU A 84 -0.69 -12.90 -3.26
N SER A 85 -0.90 -11.81 -2.50
CA SER A 85 -2.22 -11.42 -2.01
C SER A 85 -3.17 -11.14 -3.17
N GLY A 86 -2.71 -10.41 -4.20
CA GLY A 86 -3.49 -10.17 -5.40
C GLY A 86 -3.90 -11.46 -6.10
N THR A 87 -2.97 -12.41 -6.27
CA THR A 87 -3.28 -13.72 -6.86
C THR A 87 -4.23 -14.54 -5.99
N ASP A 88 -4.12 -14.47 -4.65
CA ASP A 88 -5.04 -15.12 -3.73
C ASP A 88 -6.46 -14.56 -3.90
N TYR A 89 -6.61 -13.23 -3.88
CA TYR A 89 -7.91 -12.58 -4.10
C TYR A 89 -8.52 -12.92 -5.46
N MET A 90 -7.72 -12.99 -6.52
CA MET A 90 -8.22 -13.35 -7.86
C MET A 90 -8.65 -14.81 -7.97
N THR A 91 -7.96 -15.72 -7.26
CA THR A 91 -8.22 -17.17 -7.31
C THR A 91 -9.25 -17.59 -6.26
N ARG A 92 -9.49 -16.77 -5.24
CA ARG A 92 -10.41 -17.05 -4.15
C ARG A 92 -11.85 -17.13 -4.66
N THR A 93 -12.36 -18.36 -4.70
CA THR A 93 -13.79 -18.62 -4.86
C THR A 93 -14.49 -18.43 -3.52
N ILE A 94 -15.46 -17.53 -3.45
CA ILE A 94 -16.29 -17.36 -2.25
C ILE A 94 -17.17 -18.59 -2.12
N HIS A 95 -16.88 -19.44 -1.13
CA HIS A 95 -17.75 -20.53 -0.73
C HIS A 95 -18.58 -20.07 0.47
N VAL A 96 -19.84 -19.73 0.23
CA VAL A 96 -20.83 -19.54 1.30
C VAL A 96 -21.08 -20.90 1.93
N ALA A 97 -20.55 -21.11 3.14
CA ALA A 97 -20.84 -22.31 3.91
C ALA A 97 -22.34 -22.29 4.28
N PRO A 98 -23.10 -23.36 4.02
CA PRO A 98 -24.43 -23.50 4.57
C PRO A 98 -24.31 -23.45 6.09
N TRP A 99 -24.99 -22.50 6.72
CA TRP A 99 -24.99 -22.43 8.17
C TRP A 99 -25.57 -23.73 8.74
N GLN A 100 -24.76 -24.45 9.53
CA GLN A 100 -25.21 -25.63 10.25
C GLN A 100 -25.97 -25.17 11.50
N PRO A 101 -27.24 -25.56 11.66
CA PRO A 101 -27.96 -25.30 12.90
C PRO A 101 -27.25 -25.93 14.10
N PRO A 102 -27.36 -25.34 15.30
CA PRO A 102 -26.87 -25.97 16.52
C PRO A 102 -27.42 -27.39 16.66
N ALA A 103 -26.58 -28.33 17.09
CA ALA A 103 -27.02 -29.70 17.35
C ALA A 103 -28.16 -29.67 18.39
N VAL A 104 -29.36 -30.06 17.97
CA VAL A 104 -30.51 -30.15 18.87
C VAL A 104 -30.31 -31.37 19.77
N PRO A 105 -30.30 -31.23 21.10
CA PRO A 105 -30.27 -32.37 22.02
C PRO A 105 -31.43 -33.34 21.73
N GLN A 106 -31.11 -34.62 21.50
CA GLN A 106 -32.05 -35.65 21.02
C GLN A 106 -33.12 -36.03 22.06
N ASP A 107 -33.00 -35.53 23.29
CA ASP A 107 -33.85 -35.79 24.46
C ASP A 107 -35.01 -34.79 24.64
N ALA A 108 -35.07 -33.71 23.87
CA ALA A 108 -36.15 -32.72 23.95
C ALA A 108 -37.51 -33.20 23.38
N GLY A 109 -37.55 -34.34 22.68
CA GLY A 109 -38.75 -34.85 21.98
C GLY A 109 -39.52 -35.95 22.71
N SER A 110 -39.03 -36.48 23.83
CA SER A 110 -39.65 -37.63 24.53
C SER A 110 -40.43 -37.26 25.80
N ALA A 111 -40.51 -35.98 26.16
CA ALA A 111 -41.23 -35.51 27.36
C ALA A 111 -42.66 -34.99 27.09
N GLY A 112 -43.20 -35.19 25.88
CA GLY A 112 -44.43 -34.56 25.42
C GLY A 112 -45.40 -35.46 24.63
N SER A 113 -45.40 -36.76 24.89
CA SER A 113 -46.43 -37.70 24.38
C SER A 113 -47.23 -38.32 25.51
#